data_AF-A0A7S3SW89-F1
#
_entry.id   AF-A0A7S3SW89-F1
#
_cell.length_a   1.000
_cell.length_b   1.000
_cell.length_c   1.000
_cell.angle_alpha   90.00
_cell.angle_beta   90.00
_cell.angle_gamma   90.00
#
_symmetry.space_group_name_H-M   'P 1'
#
loop_
_entity.id
_entity.type
_entity.pdbx_description
1 polymer ?
#
loop_
_entity_poly.entity_id
_entity_poly.type
_entity_poly.pdbx_seq_one_letter_code
_entity_poly.pdbx_strand_id
1 'polypeptide(L)'
;MKEIYKWMAIVTGVLLLLALVFICMASKQIKRTTALVSEGTKVIKNSPAMMFVPLASYIAQLAAVSICALIICYLWTDPASSYQTTLGWAEELKAKANSTIDIAVDPNDLLKYETAYVAFGGLWTYLFYDAIVTTIISGCVVYYYFIDQDTAGMKDSRYADNQTDLITLSQIGQVIRCNLGSMAFGSLILALISVVRIVLEYIDDQTKDVQDANILLKYALKCCKCFLMCFEKSIKFLTSYAYTFVILENRGFCSACYMSYTLLGEYATQIAINKMVCFVLYWIQSIVTPIVCFLCAYKQMTMNDEKIQTGTANAYNYYGPLVPATAIFILALMLARSFAAVYEQTVTALTVCVLHDIREYDPPFIAREMYEAFELEPAWEERPMHEGQPGEPKDASKKRPFSKRHMVGHKKGGQALLNP
;
A
#
# COMPACT_ATOMS: atom_id res chain seq x y z
N MET A 1 -20.80 -21.85 -33.40
CA MET A 1 -21.35 -22.00 -32.03
C MET A 1 -20.85 -23.27 -31.36
N LYS A 2 -21.32 -24.48 -31.70
CA LYS A 2 -20.93 -25.74 -31.03
C LYS A 2 -19.41 -26.01 -31.00
N GLU A 3 -18.70 -25.76 -32.10
CA GLU A 3 -17.23 -25.93 -32.15
C GLU A 3 -16.48 -24.92 -31.27
N ILE A 4 -16.97 -23.69 -31.15
CA ILE A 4 -16.39 -22.67 -30.27
C ILE A 4 -16.56 -23.09 -28.80
N TYR A 5 -17.73 -23.61 -28.42
CA TYR A 5 -17.96 -24.12 -27.06
C TYR A 5 -17.08 -25.33 -26.73
N LYS A 6 -16.81 -26.24 -27.68
CA LYS A 6 -15.88 -27.36 -27.48
C LYS A 6 -14.45 -26.86 -27.22
N TRP A 7 -13.93 -25.96 -28.05
CA TRP A 7 -12.59 -25.40 -27.85
C TRP A 7 -12.50 -24.61 -26.53
N MET A 8 -13.51 -23.81 -26.19
CA MET A 8 -13.56 -23.12 -24.89
C MET A 8 -13.58 -24.11 -23.72
N ALA A 9 -14.34 -25.20 -23.81
CA ALA A 9 -14.37 -26.23 -22.76
C ALA A 9 -13.03 -26.95 -22.61
N ILE A 10 -12.36 -27.29 -23.72
CA ILE A 10 -11.01 -27.89 -23.70
C ILE A 10 -9.99 -26.93 -23.09
N VAL A 11 -9.97 -25.67 -23.53
CA VAL A 11 -9.06 -24.65 -22.99
C VAL A 11 -9.31 -24.44 -21.51
N THR A 12 -10.57 -24.34 -21.08
CA THR A 12 -10.93 -24.16 -19.67
C THR A 12 -10.55 -25.39 -18.85
N GLY A 13 -10.77 -26.60 -19.36
CA GLY A 13 -10.40 -27.85 -18.71
C GLY A 13 -8.89 -27.99 -18.52
N VAL A 14 -8.10 -27.68 -19.55
CA VAL A 14 -6.63 -27.67 -19.48
C VAL A 14 -6.14 -26.62 -18.48
N LEU A 15 -6.69 -25.40 -18.52
CA LEU A 15 -6.36 -24.35 -17.56
C LEU A 15 -6.68 -24.75 -16.11
N LEU A 16 -7.81 -25.41 -15.89
CA LEU A 16 -8.23 -25.87 -14.57
C LEU A 16 -7.31 -27.00 -14.06
N LEU A 17 -6.91 -27.92 -14.93
CA LEU A 17 -5.98 -29.00 -14.58
C LEU A 17 -4.58 -28.44 -14.26
N LEU A 18 -4.08 -27.49 -15.05
CA LEU A 18 -2.83 -26.78 -14.76
C LEU A 18 -2.91 -26.00 -13.44
N ALA A 19 -4.03 -25.34 -13.17
CA ALA A 19 -4.24 -24.64 -11.91
C ALA A 19 -4.25 -25.62 -10.72
N LEU A 20 -4.89 -26.78 -10.84
CA LEU A 20 -4.91 -27.81 -9.80
C LEU A 20 -3.50 -28.37 -9.54
N VAL A 21 -2.74 -28.69 -10.58
CA VAL A 21 -1.34 -29.15 -10.45
C VAL A 21 -0.50 -28.08 -9.76
N PHE A 22 -0.65 -26.82 -10.16
CA PHE A 22 0.04 -25.70 -9.52
C PHE A 22 -0.33 -25.57 -8.03
N ILE A 23 -1.62 -25.66 -7.68
CA ILE A 23 -2.09 -25.61 -6.29
C ILE A 23 -1.52 -26.79 -5.48
N CYS A 24 -1.50 -28.00 -6.04
CA CYS A 24 -0.92 -29.17 -5.37
C CYS A 24 0.59 -28.99 -5.12
N MET A 25 1.33 -28.47 -6.11
CA MET A 25 2.76 -28.18 -5.95
C MET A 25 3.04 -27.01 -4.99
N ALA A 26 2.14 -26.03 -4.95
CA ALA A 26 2.23 -24.86 -4.08
C ALA A 26 1.70 -25.12 -2.65
N SER A 27 1.24 -26.34 -2.34
CA SER A 27 0.55 -26.67 -1.09
C SER A 27 1.34 -26.29 0.17
N LYS A 28 2.66 -26.50 0.17
CA LYS A 28 3.55 -26.08 1.27
C LYS A 28 3.58 -24.56 1.45
N GLN A 29 3.75 -23.82 0.36
CA GLN A 29 3.80 -22.36 0.43
C GLN A 29 2.43 -21.76 0.75
N ILE A 30 1.34 -22.37 0.27
CA ILE A 30 -0.03 -22.00 0.64
C ILE A 30 -0.24 -22.17 2.15
N LYS A 31 0.24 -23.26 2.77
CA LYS A 31 0.18 -23.45 4.23
C LYS A 31 0.88 -22.29 4.97
N ARG A 32 2.08 -21.90 4.52
CA ARG A 32 2.81 -20.73 5.04
C ARG A 32 2.03 -19.44 4.86
N THR A 33 1.42 -19.22 3.70
CA THR A 33 0.57 -18.04 3.45
C THR A 33 -0.66 -18.02 4.35
N THR A 34 -1.32 -19.16 4.55
CA THR A 34 -2.49 -19.25 5.43
C THR A 34 -2.12 -18.92 6.87
N ALA A 35 -0.95 -19.36 7.34
CA ALA A 35 -0.44 -18.95 8.65
C ALA A 35 -0.19 -17.43 8.72
N LEU A 36 0.44 -16.85 7.70
CA LEU A 36 0.65 -15.39 7.61
C LEU A 36 -0.67 -14.60 7.59
N VAL A 37 -1.70 -15.10 6.90
CA VAL A 37 -3.04 -14.47 6.87
C VAL A 37 -3.76 -14.62 8.22
N SER A 38 -3.62 -15.78 8.87
CA SER A 38 -4.15 -16.01 10.22
C SER A 38 -3.52 -15.04 11.22
N GLU A 39 -2.20 -14.94 11.24
CA GLU A 39 -1.46 -14.00 12.06
C GLU A 39 -1.77 -12.54 11.72
N GLY A 40 -1.90 -12.20 10.42
CA GLY A 40 -2.34 -10.88 10.00
C GLY A 40 -3.69 -10.48 10.57
N THR A 41 -4.58 -11.46 10.78
CA THR A 41 -5.87 -11.24 11.45
C THR A 41 -5.69 -10.94 12.93
N LYS A 42 -4.74 -11.60 13.61
CA LYS A 42 -4.40 -11.32 15.02
C LYS A 42 -3.80 -9.93 15.18
N VAL A 43 -2.93 -9.51 14.26
CA VAL A 43 -2.38 -8.14 14.21
C VAL A 43 -3.50 -7.11 14.13
N ILE A 44 -4.45 -7.30 13.21
CA ILE A 44 -5.57 -6.35 13.05
C ILE A 44 -6.48 -6.35 14.29
N LYS A 45 -6.70 -7.49 14.94
CA LYS A 45 -7.43 -7.56 16.21
C LYS A 45 -6.71 -6.83 17.34
N ASN A 46 -5.38 -6.89 17.38
CA ASN A 46 -4.57 -6.17 18.37
C ASN A 46 -4.55 -4.65 18.13
N SER A 47 -4.71 -4.23 16.87
CA SER A 47 -4.62 -2.82 16.47
C SER A 47 -5.75 -2.44 15.51
N PRO A 48 -7.02 -2.45 15.95
CA PRO A 48 -8.19 -2.28 15.06
C PRO A 48 -8.24 -0.88 14.42
N ALA A 49 -7.64 0.12 15.07
CA ALA A 49 -7.58 1.49 14.54
C ALA A 49 -6.87 1.59 13.19
N MET A 50 -5.99 0.65 12.83
CA MET A 50 -5.31 0.64 11.52
C MET A 50 -6.28 0.53 10.34
N MET A 51 -7.47 -0.04 10.56
CA MET A 51 -8.49 -0.19 9.52
C MET A 51 -9.06 1.16 9.05
N PHE A 52 -9.04 2.18 9.90
CA PHE A 52 -9.55 3.51 9.59
C PHE A 52 -8.50 4.42 8.91
N VAL A 53 -7.22 4.04 8.97
CA VAL A 53 -6.12 4.85 8.42
C VAL A 53 -6.25 5.04 6.89
N PRO A 54 -6.50 4.01 6.07
CA PRO A 54 -6.70 4.22 4.64
C PRO A 54 -7.94 5.05 4.32
N LEU A 55 -9.02 4.93 5.10
CA LEU A 55 -10.23 5.72 4.89
C LEU A 55 -9.95 7.22 5.08
N ALA A 56 -9.26 7.57 6.17
CA ALA A 56 -8.83 8.95 6.40
C ALA A 56 -7.90 9.45 5.27
N SER A 57 -7.00 8.59 4.80
CA SER A 57 -6.11 8.92 3.69
C SER A 57 -6.82 9.05 2.34
N TYR A 58 -7.85 8.26 2.05
CA TYR A 58 -8.63 8.41 0.82
C TYR A 58 -9.39 9.74 0.80
N ILE A 59 -9.89 10.20 1.95
CA ILE A 59 -10.48 11.54 2.07
C ILE A 59 -9.42 12.61 1.82
N ALA A 60 -8.22 12.48 2.41
CA ALA A 60 -7.11 13.41 2.18
C ALA A 60 -6.64 13.42 0.72
N GLN A 61 -6.54 12.25 0.07
CA GLN A 61 -6.21 12.11 -1.34
C GLN A 61 -7.28 12.73 -2.24
N LEU A 62 -8.57 12.51 -1.95
CA LEU A 62 -9.67 13.12 -2.69
C LEU A 62 -9.63 14.65 -2.57
N ALA A 63 -9.38 15.17 -1.37
CA ALA A 63 -9.22 16.60 -1.13
C ALA A 63 -7.98 17.17 -1.87
N ALA A 64 -6.86 16.46 -1.84
CA ALA A 64 -5.65 16.89 -2.56
C ALA A 64 -5.89 16.94 -4.08
N VAL A 65 -6.53 15.91 -4.64
CA VAL A 65 -6.87 15.86 -6.07
C VAL A 65 -7.89 16.93 -6.44
N SER A 66 -8.91 17.18 -5.60
CA SER A 66 -9.90 18.22 -5.88
C SER A 66 -9.28 19.62 -5.81
N ILE A 67 -8.41 19.89 -4.84
CA ILE A 67 -7.64 21.14 -4.78
C ILE A 67 -6.77 21.32 -6.02
N CYS A 68 -6.05 20.27 -6.44
CA CYS A 68 -5.24 20.33 -7.66
C CYS A 68 -6.09 20.61 -8.90
N ALA A 69 -7.25 19.96 -9.02
CA ALA A 69 -8.19 20.19 -10.12
C ALA A 69 -8.73 21.62 -10.12
N LEU A 70 -9.08 22.17 -8.94
CA LEU A 70 -9.53 23.56 -8.81
C LEU A 70 -8.44 24.56 -9.20
N ILE A 71 -7.19 24.32 -8.79
CA ILE A 71 -6.05 25.14 -9.19
C ILE A 71 -5.87 25.11 -10.71
N ILE A 72 -5.91 23.92 -11.33
CA ILE A 72 -5.83 23.79 -12.79
C ILE A 72 -7.00 24.53 -13.46
N CYS A 73 -8.24 24.35 -13.00
CA CYS A 73 -9.38 25.10 -13.54
C CYS A 73 -9.17 26.61 -13.43
N TYR A 74 -8.64 27.10 -12.31
CA TYR A 74 -8.33 28.51 -12.11
C TYR A 74 -7.28 29.01 -13.11
N LEU A 75 -6.17 28.27 -13.29
CA LEU A 75 -5.12 28.60 -14.26
C LEU A 75 -5.67 28.78 -15.68
N TRP A 76 -6.62 27.92 -16.10
CA TRP A 76 -7.20 27.98 -17.44
C TRP A 76 -8.36 28.96 -17.58
N THR A 77 -8.97 29.42 -16.47
CA THR A 77 -10.07 30.40 -16.50
C THR A 77 -9.55 31.84 -16.60
N ASP A 78 -8.44 32.13 -15.93
CA ASP A 78 -7.74 33.42 -16.04
C ASP A 78 -6.23 33.23 -16.25
N PRO A 79 -5.82 32.83 -17.47
CA PRO A 79 -4.40 32.61 -17.76
C PRO A 79 -3.57 33.86 -17.52
N ALA A 80 -4.11 35.04 -17.83
CA ALA A 80 -3.38 36.29 -17.77
C ALA A 80 -2.87 36.62 -16.37
N SER A 81 -3.64 36.32 -15.32
CA SER A 81 -3.20 36.56 -13.93
C SER A 81 -2.25 35.49 -13.40
N SER A 82 -2.33 34.26 -13.92
CA SER A 82 -1.47 33.15 -13.47
C SER A 82 0.01 33.38 -13.75
N TYR A 83 0.35 33.70 -15.01
CA TYR A 83 1.74 33.85 -15.43
C TYR A 83 2.32 35.25 -15.15
N GLN A 84 1.50 36.24 -14.75
CA GLN A 84 1.95 37.62 -14.47
C GLN A 84 3.04 37.68 -13.41
N THR A 85 2.92 36.89 -12.34
CA THR A 85 3.94 36.81 -11.29
C THR A 85 5.24 36.23 -11.83
N THR A 86 5.13 35.17 -12.63
CA THR A 86 6.29 34.47 -13.22
C THR A 86 7.00 35.34 -14.26
N LEU A 87 6.24 36.11 -15.06
CA LEU A 87 6.78 37.14 -15.96
C LEU A 87 7.47 38.26 -15.17
N GLY A 88 6.89 38.73 -14.07
CA GLY A 88 7.51 39.75 -13.22
C GLY A 88 8.88 39.32 -12.68
N TRP A 89 9.01 38.07 -12.22
CA TRP A 89 10.31 37.52 -11.81
C TRP A 89 11.30 37.41 -12.98
N ALA A 90 10.83 37.03 -14.17
CA ALA A 90 11.68 36.97 -15.36
C ALA A 90 12.18 38.38 -15.77
N GLU A 91 11.34 39.39 -15.68
CA GLU A 91 11.69 40.79 -15.93
C GLU A 91 12.69 41.34 -14.91
N GLU A 92 12.52 41.03 -13.61
CA GLU A 92 13.49 41.38 -12.57
C GLU A 92 14.86 40.72 -12.79
N LEU A 93 14.88 39.46 -13.21
CA LEU A 93 16.11 38.74 -13.57
C LEU A 93 16.77 39.36 -14.80
N LYS A 94 15.98 39.75 -15.82
CA LYS A 94 16.45 40.48 -17.01
C LYS A 94 17.04 41.85 -16.65
N ALA A 95 16.46 42.55 -15.67
CA ALA A 95 16.99 43.82 -15.18
C ALA A 95 18.32 43.66 -14.43
N LYS A 96 18.53 42.53 -13.73
CA LYS A 96 19.79 42.22 -13.02
C LYS A 96 20.88 41.64 -13.90
N ALA A 97 20.53 40.88 -14.94
CA ALA A 97 21.48 40.34 -15.90
C ALA A 97 21.67 41.36 -17.02
N ASN A 98 22.78 42.10 -17.05
CA ASN A 98 23.12 43.15 -18.04
C ASN A 98 22.75 42.77 -19.51
N SER A 99 21.49 43.03 -19.86
CA SER A 99 20.84 43.34 -21.15
C SER A 99 21.33 42.69 -22.46
N THR A 100 21.82 41.45 -22.43
CA THR A 100 22.16 40.70 -23.66
C THR A 100 21.29 39.49 -23.95
N ILE A 101 20.41 39.09 -23.02
CA ILE A 101 19.54 37.93 -23.18
C ILE A 101 18.11 38.41 -23.43
N ASP A 102 17.61 38.19 -24.65
CA ASP A 102 16.21 38.43 -24.97
C ASP A 102 15.40 37.19 -24.59
N ILE A 103 14.81 37.22 -23.41
CA ILE A 103 13.93 36.17 -22.91
C ILE A 103 12.54 36.42 -23.53
N ALA A 104 12.30 35.86 -24.71
CA ALA A 104 10.95 35.77 -25.28
C ALA A 104 10.29 34.50 -24.73
N VAL A 105 9.40 34.66 -23.73
CA VAL A 105 8.61 33.56 -23.18
C VAL A 105 7.19 33.67 -23.76
N ASP A 106 6.75 32.64 -24.49
CA ASP A 106 5.36 32.54 -24.94
C ASP A 106 4.46 32.32 -23.72
N PRO A 107 3.48 33.21 -23.45
CA PRO A 107 2.53 33.04 -22.35
C PRO A 107 1.78 31.70 -22.38
N ASN A 108 1.52 31.15 -23.57
CA ASN A 108 0.85 29.86 -23.71
C ASN A 108 1.73 28.70 -23.27
N ASP A 109 3.04 28.78 -23.45
CA ASP A 109 3.95 27.75 -22.98
C ASP A 109 4.12 27.83 -21.47
N LEU A 110 4.15 29.04 -20.90
CA LEU A 110 4.20 29.24 -19.47
C LEU A 110 2.99 28.64 -18.75
N LEU A 111 1.77 28.84 -19.28
CA LEU A 111 0.55 28.22 -18.78
C LEU A 111 0.62 26.68 -18.78
N LYS A 112 1.21 26.08 -19.82
CA LYS A 112 1.39 24.63 -19.91
C LYS A 112 2.37 24.13 -18.84
N TYR A 113 3.48 24.84 -18.60
CA TYR A 113 4.45 24.46 -17.56
C TYR A 113 3.86 24.56 -16.16
N GLU A 114 3.11 25.62 -15.85
CA GLU A 114 2.43 25.78 -14.56
C GLU A 114 1.37 24.69 -14.35
N THR A 115 0.58 24.38 -15.38
CA THR A 115 -0.38 23.27 -15.35
C THR A 115 0.32 21.93 -15.11
N ALA A 116 1.43 21.66 -15.81
CA ALA A 116 2.20 20.43 -15.65
C ALA A 116 2.81 20.32 -14.24
N TYR A 117 3.30 21.42 -13.68
CA TYR A 117 3.84 21.47 -12.32
C TYR A 117 2.76 21.13 -11.28
N VAL A 118 1.58 21.74 -11.36
CA VAL A 118 0.45 21.45 -10.44
C VAL A 118 -0.03 20.01 -10.61
N ALA A 119 -0.16 19.53 -11.85
CA ALA A 119 -0.57 18.15 -12.12
C ALA A 119 0.43 17.13 -11.56
N PHE A 120 1.74 17.37 -11.74
CA PHE A 120 2.79 16.54 -11.16
C PHE A 120 2.76 16.57 -9.63
N GLY A 121 2.64 17.76 -9.04
CA GLY A 121 2.53 17.94 -7.59
C GLY A 121 1.33 17.18 -7.01
N GLY A 122 0.18 17.20 -7.70
CA GLY A 122 -1.02 16.44 -7.34
C GLY A 122 -0.80 14.93 -7.39
N LEU A 123 -0.20 14.43 -8.48
CA LEU A 123 0.14 13.00 -8.63
C LEU A 123 1.12 12.53 -7.55
N TRP A 124 2.18 13.31 -7.31
CA TRP A 124 3.17 13.01 -6.27
C TRP A 124 2.54 13.01 -4.88
N THR A 125 1.68 14.00 -4.58
CA THR A 125 0.96 14.08 -3.30
C THR A 125 0.06 12.86 -3.09
N TYR A 126 -0.65 12.43 -4.14
CA TYR A 126 -1.49 11.22 -4.09
C TYR A 126 -0.66 9.98 -3.70
N LEU A 127 0.47 9.75 -4.36
CA LEU A 127 1.37 8.64 -4.10
C LEU A 127 2.09 8.77 -2.74
N PHE A 128 2.33 9.99 -2.29
CA PHE A 128 2.94 10.27 -0.99
C PHE A 128 2.03 9.88 0.17
N TYR A 129 0.72 10.18 0.07
CA TYR A 129 -0.26 9.67 1.04
C TYR A 129 -0.33 8.14 1.06
N ASP A 130 -0.28 7.49 -0.12
CA ASP A 130 -0.24 6.02 -0.23
C ASP A 130 0.99 5.44 0.51
N ALA A 131 2.15 6.08 0.34
CA ALA A 131 3.39 5.70 1.03
C ALA A 131 3.30 5.87 2.56
N ILE A 132 2.71 6.97 3.04
CA ILE A 132 2.50 7.23 4.47
C ILE A 132 1.65 6.12 5.10
N VAL A 133 0.49 5.82 4.51
CA VAL A 133 -0.42 4.78 5.03
C VAL A 133 0.22 3.40 5.02
N THR A 134 0.86 3.03 3.92
CA THR A 134 1.55 1.75 3.75
C THR A 134 2.56 1.50 4.88
N THR A 135 3.27 2.56 5.25
CA THR A 135 4.30 2.49 6.28
C THR A 135 3.70 2.54 7.68
N ILE A 136 2.64 3.30 7.95
CA ILE A 136 1.91 3.26 9.23
C ILE A 136 1.43 1.84 9.53
N ILE A 137 0.80 1.18 8.54
CA ILE A 137 0.34 -0.21 8.69
C ILE A 137 1.53 -1.13 8.95
N SER A 138 2.62 -0.97 8.19
CA SER A 138 3.85 -1.73 8.42
C SER A 138 4.41 -1.53 9.83
N GLY A 139 4.33 -0.31 10.37
CA GLY A 139 4.77 0.00 11.72
C GLY A 139 3.93 -0.69 12.80
N CYS A 140 2.61 -0.76 12.61
CA CYS A 140 1.75 -1.55 13.49
C CYS A 140 2.15 -3.03 13.49
N VAL A 141 2.51 -3.58 12.32
CA VAL A 141 2.97 -4.97 12.22
C VAL A 141 4.33 -5.17 12.89
N VAL A 142 5.30 -4.29 12.63
CA VAL A 142 6.62 -4.35 13.26
C VAL A 142 6.50 -4.25 14.77
N TYR A 143 5.60 -3.38 15.26
CA TYR A 143 5.30 -3.26 16.68
C TYR A 143 4.76 -4.57 17.25
N TYR A 144 3.70 -5.13 16.63
CA TYR A 144 3.11 -6.41 17.03
C TYR A 144 4.14 -7.55 17.03
N TYR A 145 4.98 -7.64 16.00
CA TYR A 145 5.88 -8.78 15.83
C TYR A 145 7.11 -8.72 16.75
N PHE A 146 7.72 -7.55 16.94
CA PHE A 146 9.02 -7.42 17.64
C PHE A 146 8.97 -6.65 18.97
N ILE A 147 7.99 -5.76 19.18
CA ILE A 147 8.01 -4.77 20.27
C ILE A 147 6.99 -5.12 21.36
N ASP A 148 5.80 -5.54 20.97
CA ASP A 148 4.70 -5.84 21.88
C ASP A 148 5.03 -7.05 22.77
N GLN A 149 5.10 -6.83 24.07
CA GLN A 149 5.51 -7.85 25.04
C GLN A 149 4.48 -8.95 25.27
N ASP A 150 3.23 -8.72 24.87
CA ASP A 150 2.16 -9.70 25.04
C ASP A 150 1.99 -10.60 23.81
N THR A 151 2.44 -10.15 22.63
CA THR A 151 2.24 -10.86 21.37
C THR A 151 3.53 -11.35 20.70
N ALA A 152 4.68 -10.72 20.93
CA ALA A 152 5.96 -11.17 20.39
C ALA A 152 6.36 -12.55 20.95
N GLY A 153 6.93 -13.42 20.10
CA GLY A 153 7.33 -14.78 20.49
C GLY A 153 8.40 -14.83 21.57
N MET A 154 9.26 -13.81 21.65
CA MET A 154 10.24 -13.61 22.72
C MET A 154 10.14 -12.18 23.25
N LYS A 155 10.08 -12.05 24.59
CA LYS A 155 10.09 -10.75 25.26
C LYS A 155 11.50 -10.17 25.27
N ASP A 156 11.62 -8.91 24.87
CA ASP A 156 12.86 -8.14 24.98
C ASP A 156 12.65 -6.99 25.97
N SER A 157 13.49 -6.95 27.02
CA SER A 157 13.41 -5.94 28.08
C SER A 157 13.65 -4.53 27.57
N ARG A 158 14.31 -4.36 26.42
CA ARG A 158 14.54 -3.05 25.78
C ARG A 158 13.25 -2.37 25.30
N TYR A 159 12.19 -3.15 25.09
CA TYR A 159 10.90 -2.63 24.64
C TYR A 159 9.90 -2.48 25.77
N ALA A 160 10.28 -2.77 27.03
CA ALA A 160 9.38 -2.64 28.19
C ALA A 160 8.82 -1.23 28.34
N ASP A 161 9.63 -0.20 28.04
CA ASP A 161 9.21 1.20 28.12
C ASP A 161 8.43 1.68 26.87
N ASN A 162 8.41 0.88 25.81
CA ASN A 162 7.80 1.22 24.52
C ASN A 162 6.37 0.65 24.38
N GLN A 163 5.81 0.06 25.44
CA GLN A 163 4.46 -0.49 25.43
C GLN A 163 3.40 0.62 25.34
N THR A 164 2.35 0.42 24.54
CA THR A 164 1.27 1.40 24.38
C THR A 164 -0.03 0.75 23.90
N ASP A 165 -1.15 1.16 24.49
CA ASP A 165 -2.48 0.74 24.06
C ASP A 165 -2.92 1.42 22.75
N LEU A 166 -2.30 2.56 22.41
CA LEU A 166 -2.62 3.38 21.24
C LEU A 166 -1.61 3.14 20.10
N ILE A 167 -1.43 1.88 19.73
CA ILE A 167 -0.42 1.40 18.78
C ILE A 167 -0.45 2.23 17.47
N THR A 168 -1.62 2.32 16.83
CA THR A 168 -1.74 3.04 15.55
C THR A 168 -1.39 4.53 15.66
N LEU A 169 -1.78 5.22 16.74
CA LEU A 169 -1.45 6.63 16.94
C LEU A 169 0.05 6.83 17.21
N SER A 170 0.66 5.92 17.97
CA SER A 170 2.11 5.92 18.20
C SER A 170 2.87 5.78 16.88
N GLN A 171 2.45 4.85 16.02
CA GLN A 171 3.06 4.62 14.71
C GLN A 171 2.85 5.78 13.74
N ILE A 172 1.67 6.43 13.75
CA ILE A 172 1.44 7.69 13.02
C ILE A 172 2.45 8.76 13.44
N GLY A 173 2.63 8.94 14.75
CA GLY A 173 3.58 9.90 15.30
C GLY A 173 5.03 9.60 14.92
N GLN A 174 5.42 8.32 14.94
CA GLN A 174 6.75 7.87 14.53
C GLN A 174 6.98 8.16 13.03
N VAL A 175 6.02 7.79 12.18
CA VAL A 175 6.09 8.00 10.73
C VAL A 175 6.27 9.47 10.37
N ILE A 176 5.42 10.34 10.93
CA ILE A 176 5.42 11.77 10.62
C ILE A 176 6.74 12.42 11.06
N ARG A 177 7.30 12.01 12.20
CA ARG A 177 8.52 12.61 12.75
C ARG A 177 9.81 12.07 12.13
N CYS A 178 9.86 10.77 11.82
CA CYS A 178 11.12 10.08 11.54
C CYS A 178 11.24 9.51 10.12
N ASN A 179 10.13 9.17 9.46
CA ASN A 179 10.17 8.38 8.22
C ASN A 179 9.62 9.13 6.99
N LEU A 180 9.08 10.33 7.20
CA LEU A 180 8.43 11.13 6.16
C LEU A 180 9.34 11.42 4.95
N GLY A 181 10.63 11.65 5.18
CA GLY A 181 11.61 11.86 4.10
C GLY A 181 11.79 10.64 3.19
N SER A 182 11.82 9.43 3.75
CA SER A 182 11.90 8.19 2.96
C SER A 182 10.64 7.96 2.14
N MET A 183 9.46 8.32 2.66
CA MET A 183 8.18 8.24 1.95
C MET A 183 8.12 9.24 0.80
N ALA A 184 8.53 10.49 1.06
CA ALA A 184 8.55 11.56 0.07
C ALA A 184 9.46 11.21 -1.11
N PHE A 185 10.64 10.65 -0.82
CA PHE A 185 11.59 10.22 -1.83
C PHE A 185 11.10 9.00 -2.61
N GLY A 186 10.58 7.98 -1.93
CA GLY A 186 10.04 6.78 -2.58
C GLY A 186 8.82 7.07 -3.47
N SER A 187 7.90 7.92 -2.99
CA SER A 187 6.74 8.34 -3.78
C SER A 187 7.12 9.24 -4.95
N LEU A 188 8.20 10.03 -4.84
CA LEU A 188 8.72 10.85 -5.94
C LEU A 188 9.25 9.98 -7.09
N ILE A 189 10.02 8.92 -6.78
CA ILE A 189 10.49 7.98 -7.81
C ILE A 189 9.30 7.34 -8.51
N LEU A 190 8.30 6.89 -7.75
CA LEU A 190 7.10 6.29 -8.33
C LEU A 190 6.33 7.31 -9.20
N ALA A 191 6.20 8.56 -8.76
CA ALA A 191 5.55 9.62 -9.51
C ALA A 191 6.24 9.90 -10.85
N LEU A 192 7.58 9.98 -10.87
CA LEU A 192 8.34 10.20 -12.10
C LEU A 192 8.10 9.07 -13.12
N ILE A 193 8.08 7.82 -12.66
CA ILE A 193 7.79 6.67 -13.52
C ILE A 193 6.35 6.71 -14.04
N SER A 194 5.39 7.05 -13.18
CA SER A 194 4.00 7.22 -13.58
C SER A 194 3.83 8.33 -14.62
N VAL A 195 4.57 9.45 -14.52
CA VAL A 195 4.59 10.50 -15.56
C VAL A 195 5.12 9.96 -16.87
N VAL A 196 6.25 9.24 -16.88
CA VAL A 196 6.81 8.65 -18.12
C VAL A 196 5.78 7.74 -18.79
N ARG A 197 5.03 6.96 -18.00
CA ARG A 197 3.94 6.12 -18.52
C ARG A 197 2.78 6.94 -19.09
N ILE A 198 2.33 7.98 -18.38
CA ILE A 198 1.26 8.88 -18.85
C ILE A 198 1.66 9.54 -20.17
N VAL A 199 2.91 10.01 -20.28
CA VAL A 199 3.43 10.61 -21.52
C VAL A 199 3.45 9.59 -22.65
N LEU A 200 3.86 8.34 -22.40
CA LEU A 200 3.81 7.29 -23.43
C LEU A 200 2.37 6.98 -23.87
N GLU A 201 1.41 6.98 -22.94
CA GLU A 201 -0.01 6.82 -23.25
C GLU A 201 -0.50 7.95 -24.16
N TYR A 202 -0.13 9.18 -23.84
CA TYR A 202 -0.43 10.36 -24.65
C TYR A 202 0.18 10.29 -26.05
N ILE A 203 1.45 9.87 -26.18
CA ILE A 203 2.11 9.70 -27.49
C ILE A 203 1.39 8.64 -28.32
N ASP A 204 0.99 7.53 -27.71
CA ASP A 204 0.26 6.48 -28.42
C ASP A 204 -1.11 6.98 -28.91
N ASP A 205 -1.83 7.74 -28.09
CA ASP A 205 -3.11 8.33 -28.49
C ASP A 205 -2.95 9.32 -29.66
N GLN A 206 -1.88 10.12 -29.65
CA GLN A 206 -1.61 11.12 -30.69
C GLN A 206 -1.05 10.51 -31.99
N THR A 207 -0.55 9.28 -31.97
CA THR A 207 0.10 8.65 -33.14
C THR A 207 -0.77 7.60 -33.83
N LYS A 208 -2.05 7.46 -33.46
CA LYS A 208 -2.96 6.45 -34.00
C LYS A 208 -3.00 6.42 -35.53
N ASP A 209 -3.08 7.58 -36.18
CA ASP A 209 -3.13 7.67 -37.65
C ASP A 209 -1.85 7.14 -38.31
N VAL A 210 -0.69 7.35 -37.69
CA VAL A 210 0.62 6.90 -38.20
C VAL A 210 0.84 5.41 -37.88
N GLN A 211 0.32 4.93 -36.77
CA GLN A 211 0.38 3.51 -36.38
C GLN A 211 -0.40 2.60 -37.32
N ASP A 212 -1.50 3.09 -37.88
CA ASP A 212 -2.27 2.32 -38.86
C ASP A 212 -1.57 2.24 -40.23
N ALA A 213 -0.72 3.21 -40.55
CA ALA A 213 0.18 3.15 -41.70
C ALA A 213 1.44 2.30 -41.45
N ASN A 214 1.94 2.24 -40.20
CA ASN A 214 3.17 1.52 -39.85
C ASN A 214 2.95 0.52 -38.71
N ILE A 215 2.77 -0.74 -39.08
CA ILE A 215 2.55 -1.84 -38.14
C ILE A 215 3.70 -2.04 -37.16
N LEU A 216 4.94 -1.74 -37.55
CA LEU A 216 6.12 -1.89 -36.68
C LEU A 216 6.09 -0.86 -35.54
N LEU A 217 5.69 0.39 -35.83
CA LEU A 217 5.50 1.43 -34.82
C LEU A 217 4.40 1.03 -33.81
N LYS A 218 3.29 0.46 -34.31
CA LYS A 218 2.18 -0.03 -33.49
C LYS A 218 2.62 -1.09 -32.47
N TYR A 219 3.40 -2.08 -32.91
CA TYR A 219 3.93 -3.11 -32.01
C TYR A 219 5.01 -2.58 -31.07
N ALA A 220 5.86 -1.66 -31.53
CA ALA A 220 6.89 -1.04 -30.70
C ALA A 220 6.28 -0.25 -29.53
N LEU A 221 5.29 0.61 -29.79
CA LEU A 221 4.60 1.37 -28.74
C LEU A 221 3.86 0.46 -27.75
N LYS A 222 3.21 -0.60 -28.25
CA LYS A 222 2.57 -1.61 -27.40
C LYS A 222 3.59 -2.33 -26.49
N CYS A 223 4.78 -2.65 -27.01
CA CYS A 223 5.86 -3.25 -26.23
C CYS A 223 6.38 -2.28 -25.16
N CYS A 224 6.62 -1.01 -25.51
CA CYS A 224 7.04 0.03 -24.56
C CYS A 224 5.99 0.25 -23.46
N LYS A 225 4.69 0.28 -23.80
CA LYS A 225 3.60 0.40 -22.83
C LYS A 225 3.59 -0.76 -21.84
N CYS A 226 3.73 -1.99 -22.35
CA CYS A 226 3.83 -3.19 -21.52
C CYS A 226 5.04 -3.10 -20.57
N PHE A 227 6.21 -2.75 -21.10
CA PHE A 227 7.44 -2.62 -20.31
C PHE A 227 7.30 -1.57 -19.19
N LEU A 228 6.83 -0.35 -19.51
CA LEU A 228 6.66 0.70 -18.50
C LEU A 228 5.60 0.34 -17.47
N MET A 229 4.52 -0.33 -17.87
CA MET A 229 3.52 -0.84 -16.94
C MET A 229 4.11 -1.87 -15.99
N CYS A 230 4.89 -2.83 -16.51
CA CYS A 230 5.61 -3.81 -15.69
C CYS A 230 6.62 -3.14 -14.76
N PHE A 231 7.34 -2.13 -15.26
CA PHE A 231 8.33 -1.39 -14.48
C PHE A 231 7.68 -0.60 -13.32
N GLU A 232 6.63 0.17 -13.59
CA GLU A 232 5.87 0.88 -12.56
C GLU A 232 5.33 -0.10 -11.50
N LYS A 233 4.75 -1.23 -11.92
CA LYS A 233 4.25 -2.26 -11.00
C LYS A 233 5.36 -2.88 -10.16
N SER A 234 6.52 -3.13 -10.75
CA SER A 234 7.68 -3.72 -10.06
C SER A 234 8.25 -2.75 -9.02
N ILE A 235 8.36 -1.46 -9.36
CA ILE A 235 8.80 -0.43 -8.43
C ILE A 235 7.78 -0.25 -7.31
N LYS A 236 6.47 -0.14 -7.62
CA LYS A 236 5.43 -0.07 -6.59
C LYS A 236 5.49 -1.28 -5.65
N PHE A 237 5.65 -2.48 -6.20
CA PHE A 237 5.83 -3.71 -5.43
C PHE A 237 7.06 -3.63 -4.52
N LEU A 238 8.25 -3.30 -5.04
CA LEU A 238 9.47 -3.16 -4.25
C LEU A 238 9.33 -2.10 -3.13
N THR A 239 8.70 -0.95 -3.44
CA THR A 239 8.54 0.13 -2.46
C THR A 239 7.67 -0.26 -1.26
N SER A 240 6.65 -1.11 -1.45
CA SER A 240 5.79 -1.60 -0.36
C SER A 240 6.58 -2.42 0.66
N TYR A 241 7.54 -3.24 0.21
CA TYR A 241 8.46 -3.98 1.10
C TYR A 241 9.50 -3.04 1.72
N ALA A 242 10.04 -2.11 0.93
CA ALA A 242 11.03 -1.14 1.40
C ALA A 242 10.49 -0.27 2.54
N TYR A 243 9.23 0.15 2.47
CA TYR A 243 8.61 0.91 3.55
C TYR A 243 8.50 0.14 4.86
N THR A 244 8.30 -1.18 4.83
CA THR A 244 8.40 -2.01 6.04
C THR A 244 9.82 -2.00 6.59
N PHE A 245 10.83 -2.18 5.74
CA PHE A 245 12.25 -2.11 6.15
C PHE A 245 12.66 -0.72 6.67
N VAL A 246 12.08 0.36 6.15
CA VAL A 246 12.33 1.72 6.65
C VAL A 246 11.95 1.84 8.12
N ILE A 247 10.83 1.26 8.56
CA ILE A 247 10.47 1.27 10.00
C ILE A 247 11.29 0.23 10.76
N LEU A 248 11.38 -1.00 10.23
CA LEU A 248 12.05 -2.11 10.90
C LEU A 248 13.51 -1.77 11.23
N GLU A 249 14.27 -1.28 10.26
CA GLU A 249 15.71 -1.01 10.41
C GLU A 249 16.02 0.47 10.71
N ASN A 250 15.03 1.37 10.58
CA ASN A 250 15.21 2.82 10.66
C ASN A 250 16.32 3.34 9.73
N ARG A 251 16.34 2.83 8.49
CA ARG A 251 17.29 3.20 7.43
C ARG A 251 16.60 4.05 6.37
N GLY A 252 17.41 4.79 5.61
CA GLY A 252 16.93 5.56 4.45
C GLY A 252 16.35 4.65 3.36
N PHE A 253 15.46 5.20 2.55
CA PHE A 253 14.72 4.48 1.51
C PHE A 253 15.59 3.59 0.61
N CYS A 254 16.71 4.10 0.06
CA CYS A 254 17.57 3.32 -0.83
C CYS A 254 18.16 2.06 -0.17
N SER A 255 18.58 2.17 1.10
CA SER A 255 19.08 1.02 1.86
C SER A 255 17.99 0.00 2.10
N ALA A 256 16.77 0.46 2.40
CA ALA A 256 15.61 -0.41 2.59
C ALA A 256 15.19 -1.11 1.29
N CYS A 257 15.30 -0.43 0.14
CA CYS A 257 15.10 -1.05 -1.18
C CYS A 257 16.12 -2.16 -1.44
N TYR A 258 17.40 -1.94 -1.10
CA TYR A 258 18.41 -2.98 -1.25
C TYR A 258 18.09 -4.22 -0.40
N MET A 259 17.74 -4.03 0.88
CA MET A 259 17.33 -5.14 1.76
C MET A 259 16.06 -5.85 1.26
N SER A 260 15.12 -5.08 0.72
CA SER A 260 13.91 -5.65 0.11
C SER A 260 14.26 -6.49 -1.10
N TYR A 261 15.12 -6.00 -1.99
CA TYR A 261 15.54 -6.72 -3.19
C TYR A 261 16.27 -8.03 -2.85
N THR A 262 17.18 -8.02 -1.87
CA THR A 262 17.87 -9.24 -1.43
C THR A 262 16.90 -10.25 -0.83
N LEU A 263 15.95 -9.81 0.01
CA LEU A 263 14.92 -10.67 0.57
C LEU A 263 14.01 -11.26 -0.52
N LEU A 264 13.61 -10.43 -1.48
CA LEU A 264 12.78 -10.83 -2.62
C LEU A 264 13.48 -11.88 -3.50
N GLY A 265 14.79 -11.74 -3.71
CA GLY A 265 15.58 -12.70 -4.49
C GLY A 265 15.72 -14.06 -3.80
N GLU A 266 15.96 -14.06 -2.48
CA GLU A 266 16.14 -15.29 -1.69
C GLU A 266 14.83 -16.09 -1.52
N TYR A 267 13.70 -15.40 -1.39
CA TYR A 267 12.40 -16.03 -1.09
C TYR A 267 11.32 -15.78 -2.17
N ALA A 268 11.74 -15.61 -3.42
CA ALA A 268 10.88 -15.23 -4.55
C ALA A 268 9.63 -16.11 -4.69
N THR A 269 9.78 -17.44 -4.62
CA THR A 269 8.66 -18.39 -4.77
C THR A 269 7.62 -18.23 -3.66
N GLN A 270 8.05 -18.11 -2.41
CA GLN A 270 7.14 -17.91 -1.28
C GLN A 270 6.39 -16.58 -1.44
N ILE A 271 7.09 -15.52 -1.82
CA ILE A 271 6.52 -14.19 -1.94
C ILE A 271 5.52 -14.12 -3.11
N ALA A 272 5.83 -14.75 -4.24
CA ALA A 272 4.92 -14.86 -5.37
C ALA A 272 3.62 -15.59 -4.99
N ILE A 273 3.73 -16.70 -4.25
CA ILE A 273 2.57 -17.46 -3.79
C ILE A 273 1.77 -16.68 -2.73
N ASN A 274 2.43 -15.98 -1.79
CA ASN A 274 1.77 -15.08 -0.85
C ASN A 274 0.91 -14.07 -1.60
N LYS A 275 1.47 -13.37 -2.60
CA LYS A 275 0.73 -12.38 -3.39
C LYS A 275 -0.41 -12.99 -4.20
N MET A 276 -0.22 -14.16 -4.81
CA MET A 276 -1.28 -14.83 -5.57
C MET A 276 -2.45 -15.23 -4.68
N VAL A 277 -2.19 -15.86 -3.53
CA VAL A 277 -3.22 -16.29 -2.58
C VAL A 277 -3.96 -15.06 -2.01
N CYS A 278 -3.22 -14.06 -1.55
CA CYS A 278 -3.79 -12.79 -1.06
C CYS A 278 -4.65 -12.11 -2.12
N PHE A 279 -4.17 -12.03 -3.37
CA PHE A 279 -4.94 -11.46 -4.48
C PHE A 279 -6.30 -12.17 -4.62
N VAL A 280 -6.32 -13.50 -4.69
CA VAL A 280 -7.57 -14.25 -4.82
C VAL A 280 -8.50 -14.01 -3.62
N LEU A 281 -7.99 -14.10 -2.39
CA LEU A 281 -8.78 -13.91 -1.18
C LEU A 281 -9.42 -12.52 -1.11
N TYR A 282 -8.64 -11.47 -1.39
CA TYR A 282 -9.13 -10.09 -1.30
C TYR A 282 -10.06 -9.72 -2.46
N TRP A 283 -9.90 -10.34 -3.63
CA TRP A 283 -10.86 -10.21 -4.73
C TRP A 283 -12.20 -10.84 -4.39
N ILE A 284 -12.21 -12.05 -3.83
CA ILE A 284 -13.44 -12.72 -3.38
C ILE A 284 -14.15 -11.85 -2.35
N GLN A 285 -13.45 -11.39 -1.31
CA GLN A 285 -14.03 -10.51 -0.29
C GLN A 285 -14.58 -9.20 -0.89
N SER A 286 -13.83 -8.58 -1.81
CA SER A 286 -14.23 -7.31 -2.44
C SER A 286 -15.51 -7.41 -3.27
N ILE A 287 -15.87 -8.61 -3.74
CA ILE A 287 -17.09 -8.85 -4.52
C ILE A 287 -18.23 -9.35 -3.62
N VAL A 288 -17.93 -10.29 -2.73
CA VAL A 288 -18.94 -10.94 -1.87
C VAL A 288 -19.53 -9.95 -0.87
N THR A 289 -18.70 -9.14 -0.20
CA THR A 289 -19.20 -8.23 0.84
C THR A 289 -20.23 -7.23 0.31
N PRO A 290 -19.99 -6.50 -0.80
CA PRO A 290 -20.98 -5.55 -1.33
C PRO A 290 -22.27 -6.21 -1.81
N ILE A 291 -22.18 -7.38 -2.46
CA ILE A 291 -23.35 -8.12 -2.94
C ILE A 291 -24.22 -8.57 -1.77
N VAL A 292 -23.61 -9.15 -0.73
CA VAL A 292 -24.34 -9.59 0.46
C VAL A 292 -24.99 -8.39 1.16
N CYS A 293 -24.28 -7.28 1.33
CA CYS A 293 -24.85 -6.05 1.90
C CYS A 293 -26.04 -5.53 1.09
N PHE A 294 -25.94 -5.51 -0.25
CA PHE A 294 -27.01 -5.11 -1.15
C PHE A 294 -28.24 -6.02 -1.00
N LEU A 295 -28.06 -7.34 -1.06
CA LEU A 295 -29.14 -8.32 -0.96
C LEU A 295 -29.82 -8.26 0.40
N CYS A 296 -29.05 -8.17 1.48
CA CYS A 296 -29.58 -8.03 2.84
C CYS A 296 -30.37 -6.73 3.01
N ALA A 297 -29.84 -5.59 2.53
CA ALA A 297 -30.52 -4.31 2.60
C ALA A 297 -31.83 -4.30 1.80
N TYR A 298 -31.79 -4.80 0.56
CA TYR A 298 -32.98 -4.90 -0.30
C TYR A 298 -34.04 -5.80 0.34
N LYS A 299 -33.64 -7.00 0.78
CA LYS A 299 -34.54 -7.95 1.43
C LYS A 299 -35.17 -7.34 2.67
N GLN A 300 -34.38 -6.72 3.55
CA GLN A 300 -34.88 -6.09 4.78
C GLN A 300 -35.93 -5.00 4.48
N MET A 301 -35.69 -4.16 3.46
CA MET A 301 -36.63 -3.11 3.08
C MET A 301 -37.90 -3.68 2.45
N THR A 302 -37.80 -4.72 1.61
CA THR A 302 -38.98 -5.37 1.01
C THR A 302 -39.78 -6.21 2.01
N MET A 303 -39.12 -6.81 3.01
CA MET A 303 -39.80 -7.58 4.06
C MET A 303 -40.58 -6.68 5.01
N ASN A 304 -40.16 -5.43 5.20
CA ASN A 304 -40.85 -4.49 6.07
C ASN A 304 -41.99 -3.73 5.35
N ASP A 305 -42.19 -3.93 4.05
CA ASP A 305 -43.22 -3.24 3.27
C ASP A 305 -44.54 -4.03 3.26
N GLU A 306 -45.54 -3.49 3.97
CA GLU A 306 -46.87 -4.08 4.11
C GLU A 306 -47.59 -4.28 2.77
N LYS A 307 -47.34 -3.42 1.77
CA LYS A 307 -47.95 -3.53 0.43
C LYS A 307 -47.38 -4.70 -0.35
N ILE A 308 -46.10 -5.01 -0.15
CA ILE A 308 -45.44 -6.18 -0.75
C ILE A 308 -45.97 -7.45 -0.11
N GLN A 309 -46.13 -7.47 1.22
CA GLN A 309 -46.67 -8.64 1.94
C GLN A 309 -48.13 -8.94 1.60
N THR A 310 -48.96 -7.91 1.45
CA THR A 310 -50.41 -8.06 1.15
C THR A 310 -50.70 -8.30 -0.34
N GLY A 311 -49.66 -8.37 -1.20
CA GLY A 311 -49.82 -8.57 -2.64
C GLY A 311 -50.43 -7.38 -3.39
N THR A 312 -50.51 -6.21 -2.75
CA THR A 312 -51.07 -4.97 -3.32
C THR A 312 -49.98 -4.03 -3.86
N ALA A 313 -48.74 -4.52 -3.97
CA ALA A 313 -47.58 -3.74 -4.37
C ALA A 313 -47.57 -3.41 -5.88
N ASN A 314 -47.57 -2.12 -6.18
CA ASN A 314 -47.20 -1.58 -7.50
C ASN A 314 -45.68 -1.62 -7.74
N ALA A 315 -45.26 -1.43 -8.99
CA ALA A 315 -43.85 -1.39 -9.41
C ALA A 315 -42.96 -0.48 -8.53
N TYR A 316 -43.47 0.65 -8.05
CA TYR A 316 -42.70 1.57 -7.20
C TYR A 316 -42.21 0.92 -5.90
N ASN A 317 -42.98 0.00 -5.30
CA ASN A 317 -42.57 -0.65 -4.04
C ASN A 317 -41.38 -1.59 -4.27
N TYR A 318 -41.19 -2.09 -5.49
CA TYR A 318 -40.04 -2.92 -5.86
C TYR A 318 -38.82 -2.09 -6.28
N TYR A 319 -39.02 -0.95 -6.96
CA TYR A 319 -37.93 -0.09 -7.42
C TYR A 319 -37.43 0.90 -6.35
N GLY A 320 -38.30 1.37 -5.46
CA GLY A 320 -37.94 2.32 -4.39
C GLY A 320 -36.78 1.84 -3.51
N PRO A 321 -36.83 0.60 -2.98
CA PRO A 321 -35.75 0.03 -2.16
C PRO A 321 -34.43 -0.21 -2.92
N LEU A 322 -34.43 -0.27 -4.26
CA LEU A 322 -33.19 -0.47 -5.03
C LEU A 322 -32.25 0.72 -4.93
N VAL A 323 -32.77 1.94 -4.80
CA VAL A 323 -31.95 3.16 -4.69
C VAL A 323 -31.08 3.15 -3.42
N PRO A 324 -31.63 3.04 -2.20
CA PRO A 324 -30.82 2.96 -0.99
C PRO A 324 -29.98 1.68 -0.93
N ALA A 325 -30.46 0.54 -1.45
CA ALA A 325 -29.66 -0.68 -1.54
C ALA A 325 -28.41 -0.48 -2.43
N THR A 326 -28.55 0.22 -3.56
CA THR A 326 -27.42 0.55 -4.44
C THR A 326 -26.43 1.52 -3.78
N ALA A 327 -26.92 2.50 -3.00
CA ALA A 327 -26.04 3.36 -2.21
C ALA A 327 -25.24 2.56 -1.17
N ILE A 328 -25.89 1.60 -0.49
CA ILE A 328 -25.22 0.68 0.45
C ILE A 328 -24.19 -0.20 -0.27
N PHE A 329 -24.48 -0.66 -1.49
CA PHE A 329 -23.54 -1.42 -2.31
C PHE A 329 -22.26 -0.62 -2.59
N ILE A 330 -22.39 0.66 -2.98
CA ILE A 330 -21.24 1.53 -3.27
C ILE A 330 -20.39 1.74 -2.01
N LEU A 331 -21.03 2.05 -0.87
CA LEU A 331 -20.33 2.23 0.41
C LEU A 331 -19.63 0.94 0.86
N ALA A 332 -20.32 -0.21 0.76
CA ALA A 332 -19.76 -1.51 1.10
C ALA A 332 -18.57 -1.87 0.19
N LEU A 333 -18.61 -1.49 -1.10
CA LEU A 333 -17.50 -1.68 -2.03
C LEU A 333 -16.28 -0.85 -1.62
N MET A 334 -16.48 0.41 -1.25
CA MET A 334 -15.39 1.26 -0.76
C MET A 334 -14.75 0.71 0.53
N LEU A 335 -15.58 0.27 1.48
CA LEU A 335 -15.11 -0.33 2.74
C LEU A 335 -14.38 -1.65 2.49
N ALA A 336 -14.94 -2.56 1.68
CA ALA A 336 -14.32 -3.84 1.37
C ALA A 336 -12.94 -3.68 0.70
N ARG A 337 -12.79 -2.71 -0.20
CA ARG A 337 -11.50 -2.37 -0.82
C ARG A 337 -10.50 -1.77 0.16
N SER A 338 -10.98 -0.93 1.09
CA SER A 338 -10.14 -0.37 2.15
C SER A 338 -9.61 -1.48 3.06
N PHE A 339 -10.48 -2.41 3.47
CA PHE A 339 -10.07 -3.57 4.26
C PHE A 339 -9.06 -4.45 3.51
N ALA A 340 -9.32 -4.76 2.24
CA ALA A 340 -8.39 -5.52 1.40
C ALA A 340 -6.99 -4.88 1.37
N ALA A 341 -6.91 -3.56 1.22
CA ALA A 341 -5.63 -2.84 1.21
C ALA A 341 -4.87 -2.96 2.54
N VAL A 342 -5.58 -2.85 3.68
CA VAL A 342 -4.97 -3.04 5.01
C VAL A 342 -4.43 -4.45 5.16
N TYR A 343 -5.25 -5.46 4.86
CA TYR A 343 -4.86 -6.85 4.97
C TYR A 343 -3.67 -7.18 4.06
N GLU A 344 -3.66 -6.70 2.82
CA GLU A 344 -2.55 -6.92 1.91
C GLU A 344 -1.24 -6.35 2.45
N GLN A 345 -1.28 -5.12 2.99
CA GLN A 345 -0.08 -4.53 3.56
C GLN A 345 0.33 -5.21 4.86
N THR A 346 -0.61 -5.62 5.71
CA THR A 346 -0.32 -6.37 6.95
C THR A 346 0.40 -7.69 6.64
N VAL A 347 -0.10 -8.48 5.68
CA VAL A 347 0.55 -9.74 5.28
C VAL A 347 1.92 -9.49 4.64
N THR A 348 2.04 -8.41 3.86
CA THR A 348 3.33 -8.01 3.26
C THR A 348 4.35 -7.67 4.33
N ALA A 349 3.98 -6.84 5.31
CA ALA A 349 4.85 -6.45 6.41
C ALA A 349 5.20 -7.65 7.31
N LEU A 350 4.24 -8.54 7.59
CA LEU A 350 4.51 -9.79 8.33
C LEU A 350 5.48 -10.69 7.57
N THR A 351 5.32 -10.81 6.25
CA THR A 351 6.25 -11.57 5.41
C THR A 351 7.67 -11.01 5.53
N VAL A 352 7.82 -9.69 5.52
CA VAL A 352 9.11 -9.03 5.74
C VAL A 352 9.66 -9.34 7.13
N CYS A 353 8.86 -9.17 8.19
CA CYS A 353 9.29 -9.41 9.57
C CYS A 353 9.75 -10.86 9.77
N VAL A 354 8.93 -11.84 9.35
CA VAL A 354 9.23 -13.27 9.49
C VAL A 354 10.46 -13.69 8.70
N LEU A 355 10.55 -13.32 7.42
CA LEU A 355 11.69 -13.75 6.60
C LEU A 355 12.99 -13.06 7.03
N HIS A 356 12.91 -11.82 7.50
CA HIS A 356 14.06 -11.13 8.08
C HIS A 356 14.52 -11.80 9.37
N ASP A 357 13.58 -12.19 10.24
CA ASP A 357 13.86 -12.89 11.49
C ASP A 357 14.54 -14.25 11.27
N ILE A 358 14.04 -15.03 10.29
CA ILE A 358 14.63 -16.29 9.86
C ILE A 358 16.07 -16.09 9.35
N ARG A 359 16.31 -15.02 8.57
CA ARG A 359 17.60 -14.75 7.95
C ARG A 359 18.65 -14.28 8.97
N GLU A 360 18.28 -13.37 9.87
CA GLU A 360 19.24 -12.63 10.69
C GLU A 360 19.33 -13.13 12.14
N TYR A 361 18.24 -13.65 12.72
CA TYR A 361 18.12 -13.82 14.17
C TYR A 361 17.91 -15.26 14.67
N ASP A 362 17.72 -16.24 13.80
CA ASP A 362 17.37 -17.61 14.21
C ASP A 362 16.08 -17.66 15.07
N PRO A 363 14.95 -17.57 14.39
CA PRO A 363 13.83 -16.63 14.57
C PRO A 363 13.17 -16.66 15.96
N PRO A 364 13.67 -15.91 16.96
CA PRO A 364 13.15 -16.02 18.33
C PRO A 364 11.78 -15.35 18.52
N PHE A 365 11.39 -14.44 17.62
CA PHE A 365 10.17 -13.63 17.76
C PHE A 365 8.95 -14.22 17.06
N ILE A 366 9.14 -15.26 16.25
CA ILE A 366 8.06 -15.86 15.45
C ILE A 366 7.06 -16.63 16.36
N ALA A 367 5.76 -16.48 16.09
CA ALA A 367 4.72 -17.17 16.85
C ALA A 367 4.73 -18.69 16.59
N ARG A 368 4.27 -19.49 17.57
CA ARG A 368 4.26 -20.97 17.51
C ARG A 368 3.55 -21.52 16.27
N GLU A 369 2.40 -20.96 15.91
CA GLU A 369 1.65 -21.37 14.71
C GLU A 369 2.44 -21.17 13.41
N MET A 370 3.30 -20.15 13.37
CA MET A 370 4.13 -19.87 12.19
C MET A 370 5.38 -20.75 12.13
N TYR A 371 5.93 -21.20 13.26
CA TYR A 371 7.03 -22.18 13.26
C TYR A 371 6.64 -23.49 12.55
N GLU A 372 5.48 -24.05 12.90
CA GLU A 372 4.96 -25.28 12.28
C GLU A 372 4.62 -25.10 10.79
N ALA A 373 4.21 -23.89 10.40
CA ALA A 373 3.91 -23.58 9.01
C ALA A 373 5.17 -23.44 8.15
N PHE A 374 6.24 -22.87 8.72
CA PHE A 374 7.51 -22.65 8.03
C PHE A 374 8.48 -23.86 8.11
N GLU A 375 8.06 -24.97 8.73
CA GLU A 375 8.87 -26.18 8.90
C GLU A 375 10.20 -25.89 9.61
N LEU A 376 10.19 -24.94 10.55
CA LEU A 376 11.36 -24.55 11.33
C LEU A 376 11.55 -25.49 12.53
N GLU A 377 12.79 -25.87 12.82
CA GLU A 377 13.10 -26.63 14.04
C GLU A 377 12.83 -25.75 15.28
N PRO A 378 12.16 -26.29 16.32
CA PRO A 378 11.74 -25.50 17.46
C PRO A 378 12.93 -25.07 18.32
N ALA A 379 13.38 -23.83 18.15
CA ALA A 379 14.45 -23.24 18.97
C ALA A 379 14.09 -23.06 20.48
N TRP A 380 12.86 -23.43 20.88
CA TRP A 380 12.38 -23.38 22.27
C TRP A 380 12.50 -24.71 23.02
N GLU A 381 12.76 -25.84 22.36
CA GLU A 381 13.02 -27.10 23.07
C GLU A 381 14.39 -27.11 23.77
N GLU A 382 15.28 -26.18 23.40
CA GLU A 382 16.61 -26.03 24.01
C GLU A 382 16.79 -24.79 24.91
N ARG A 383 15.81 -23.88 24.94
CA ARG A 383 15.87 -22.67 25.79
C ARG A 383 14.89 -22.80 26.96
N PRO A 384 15.35 -23.15 28.17
CA PRO A 384 14.44 -23.30 29.30
C PRO A 384 13.72 -21.98 29.56
N MET A 385 12.40 -22.02 29.65
CA MET A 385 11.58 -20.96 30.23
C MET A 385 11.91 -20.86 31.73
N HIS A 386 13.05 -20.27 32.07
CA HIS A 386 13.33 -19.89 33.44
C HIS A 386 12.76 -18.50 33.69
N GLU A 387 11.72 -18.47 34.51
CA GLU A 387 11.25 -17.27 35.20
C GLU A 387 12.45 -16.56 35.85
N GLY A 388 12.71 -15.31 35.44
CA GLY A 388 13.38 -14.35 36.31
C GLY A 388 14.89 -14.14 36.21
N GLN A 389 15.60 -14.54 35.14
CA GLN A 389 16.99 -14.06 34.93
C GLN A 389 17.30 -13.74 33.46
N PRO A 390 18.00 -12.61 33.16
CA PRO A 390 18.41 -12.28 31.80
C PRO A 390 19.54 -13.22 31.39
N GLY A 391 19.19 -14.34 30.75
CA GLY A 391 20.15 -15.14 30.02
C GLY A 391 20.63 -14.36 28.81
N GLU A 392 21.79 -13.71 28.90
CA GLU A 392 22.48 -13.19 27.73
C GLU A 392 22.82 -14.36 26.80
N PRO A 393 22.34 -14.36 25.55
CA PRO A 393 22.80 -15.33 24.59
C PRO A 393 24.27 -15.04 24.32
N LYS A 394 25.12 -16.07 24.45
CA LYS A 394 26.50 -16.02 23.99
C LYS A 394 26.48 -15.67 22.50
N ASP A 395 26.74 -14.40 22.20
CA ASP A 395 26.81 -13.77 20.86
C ASP A 395 25.54 -13.07 20.28
N ALA A 396 24.45 -12.86 21.05
CA ALA A 396 23.29 -12.07 20.56
C ALA A 396 23.54 -10.55 20.48
N SER A 397 24.69 -10.06 20.94
CA SER A 397 25.01 -8.64 20.83
C SER A 397 25.24 -8.20 19.38
N LYS A 398 25.44 -9.12 18.43
CA LYS A 398 25.71 -8.78 17.02
C LYS A 398 24.53 -8.96 16.07
N LYS A 399 23.50 -9.71 16.45
CA LYS A 399 22.31 -9.99 15.63
C LYS A 399 21.08 -9.40 16.31
N ARG A 400 20.79 -8.11 16.08
CA ARG A 400 19.67 -7.39 16.73
C ARG A 400 18.76 -6.74 15.68
N PRO A 401 17.41 -6.81 15.81
CA PRO A 401 16.43 -6.22 14.88
C PRO A 401 16.48 -4.69 14.77
N PHE A 402 17.21 -4.04 15.66
CA PHE A 402 17.13 -2.60 15.89
C PHE A 402 18.52 -2.05 16.29
N SER A 403 19.03 -1.07 15.54
CA SER A 403 20.29 -0.31 15.79
C SER A 403 20.21 0.62 17.01
N LYS A 404 21.24 0.74 17.85
CA LYS A 404 21.24 1.51 19.14
C LYS A 404 20.59 2.92 19.15
N ARG A 405 20.32 3.55 17.99
CA ARG A 405 19.58 4.81 17.82
C ARG A 405 18.08 4.75 18.16
N HIS A 406 17.47 3.59 18.38
CA HIS A 406 16.01 3.44 18.58
C HIS A 406 15.42 4.01 19.87
N MET A 407 16.22 4.51 20.81
CA MET A 407 15.72 4.82 22.17
C MET A 407 15.40 6.31 22.42
N VAL A 408 15.47 7.18 21.41
CA VAL A 408 15.26 8.63 21.59
C VAL A 408 13.98 9.08 20.88
N GLY A 409 12.83 8.64 21.39
CA GLY A 409 11.51 9.09 20.91
C GLY A 409 10.53 9.48 22.01
N HIS A 410 10.79 9.07 23.26
CA HIS A 410 9.88 9.29 24.38
C HIS A 410 10.62 9.88 25.60
N LYS A 411 11.32 11.02 25.43
CA LYS A 411 11.52 11.88 26.60
C LYS A 411 10.18 12.54 26.91
N LYS A 412 9.45 11.97 27.88
CA LYS A 412 8.30 12.60 28.51
C LYS A 412 8.70 14.01 28.93
N GLY A 413 8.03 15.01 28.34
CA GLY A 413 7.96 16.34 28.92
C GLY A 413 7.18 16.25 30.23
N GLY A 414 7.72 16.88 31.27
CA GLY A 414 6.98 17.19 32.50
C GLY A 414 7.46 16.47 33.76
N GLN A 415 8.52 16.99 34.38
CA GLN A 415 8.46 17.43 35.77
C GLN A 415 9.62 18.38 36.08
N ALA A 416 9.24 19.59 36.48
CA ALA A 416 10.09 20.63 37.03
C ALA A 416 10.68 20.21 38.38
N LEU A 417 11.81 20.82 38.77
CA LEU A 417 12.25 21.22 40.12
C LEU A 417 13.73 21.64 39.97
N LEU A 418 14.00 22.94 39.78
CA LEU A 418 14.35 23.93 40.82
C LEU A 418 15.68 23.67 41.55
N ASN A 419 16.53 24.70 41.43
CA ASN A 419 17.59 25.21 42.30
C ASN A 419 19.03 24.67 42.19
N PRO A 420 20.02 25.55 42.42
CA PRO A 420 20.15 26.98 42.07
C PRO A 420 21.20 27.24 40.99
#